data_AF-A0A954SXG0-F1
#
_entry.id   AF-A0A954SXG0-F1
#
_cell.length_a   1.000
_cell.length_b   1.000
_cell.length_c   1.000
_cell.angle_alpha   90.00
_cell.angle_beta   90.00
_cell.angle_gamma   90.00
#
_symmetry.space_group_name_H-M   'P 1'
#
loop_
_entity.id
_entity.type
_entity.pdbx_description
1 polymer ?
#
loop_
_entity_poly.entity_id
_entity_poly.type
_entity_poly.pdbx_seq_one_letter_code
_entity_poly.pdbx_strand_id
1 'polypeptide(L)'
;MKAGGGELPKTYGSGVHTISAAKERAMNQSVRENYLMTDVMTATPQKLQLMLIDAAIRAGEQTRLFWQQQRLDDACESLIKCQRLVTELLCGLNPEANRELARKAAGVYLFVFRRLSEAQMNRSEESLAEAMSVLDIERETWRQVCEKLGTRRTDAPVAAASQGAVPAPSMPAPTTPVSAQTSLGGTSLTA
;
A
#
# COMPACT_ATOMS: atom_id res chain seq x y z
N MET A 1 -77.24 26.64 8.51
CA MET A 1 -77.31 25.46 9.40
C MET A 1 -76.04 24.62 9.18
N LYS A 2 -75.25 24.40 10.25
CA LYS A 2 -74.27 23.31 10.58
C LYS A 2 -73.36 22.77 9.45
N ALA A 3 -72.10 22.37 9.63
CA ALA A 3 -71.08 22.30 10.69
C ALA A 3 -69.78 21.91 9.93
N GLY A 4 -68.56 22.36 10.24
CA GLY A 4 -67.72 21.87 11.35
C GLY A 4 -66.81 20.70 10.93
N GLY A 5 -65.50 20.94 10.82
CA GLY A 5 -64.41 19.95 10.67
C GLY A 5 -63.57 20.22 9.40
N GLY A 6 -62.30 20.64 9.41
CA GLY A 6 -61.22 20.50 10.38
C GLY A 6 -60.23 19.44 9.89
N GLU A 7 -59.21 19.84 9.10
CA GLU A 7 -57.82 19.32 9.08
C GLU A 7 -57.03 19.80 7.82
N LEU A 8 -55.93 20.53 8.06
CA LEU A 8 -54.72 20.59 7.21
C LEU A 8 -53.67 19.61 7.81
N PRO A 9 -52.49 19.43 7.21
CA PRO A 9 -52.13 18.56 6.10
C PRO A 9 -51.27 17.37 6.56
N LYS A 10 -51.20 16.27 5.79
CA LYS A 10 -50.16 15.25 5.98
C LYS A 10 -49.20 15.25 4.80
N THR A 11 -48.15 16.07 4.91
CA THR A 11 -46.81 15.68 4.47
C THR A 11 -46.41 14.41 5.24
N TYR A 12 -45.75 13.45 4.60
CA TYR A 12 -44.71 12.56 5.17
C TYR A 12 -44.47 11.39 4.21
N GLY A 13 -43.26 11.28 3.65
CA GLY A 13 -42.85 10.08 2.91
C GLY A 13 -41.87 10.26 1.75
N SER A 14 -40.87 11.14 1.84
CA SER A 14 -39.77 11.21 0.85
C SER A 14 -38.40 11.32 1.54
N GLY A 15 -38.12 10.40 2.46
CA GLY A 15 -36.85 10.38 3.23
C GLY A 15 -36.08 9.05 3.20
N VAL A 16 -36.58 8.01 2.51
CA VAL A 16 -36.02 6.65 2.60
C VAL A 16 -35.03 6.28 1.50
N HIS A 17 -34.89 7.07 0.43
CA HIS A 17 -33.98 6.75 -0.68
C HIS A 17 -32.55 7.32 -0.53
N THR A 18 -32.28 8.17 0.45
CA THR A 18 -30.95 8.82 0.59
C THR A 18 -30.01 8.09 1.55
N ILE A 19 -30.53 7.32 2.53
CA ILE A 19 -29.73 6.61 3.53
C ILE A 19 -28.98 5.41 2.90
N SER A 20 -29.57 4.76 1.89
CA SER A 20 -28.94 3.62 1.17
C SER A 20 -27.67 4.04 0.44
N ALA A 21 -27.67 5.18 -0.26
CA ALA A 21 -26.54 5.63 -1.07
C ALA A 21 -25.32 6.05 -0.22
N ALA A 22 -25.53 6.63 0.96
CA ALA A 22 -24.43 6.99 1.86
C ALA A 22 -23.76 5.76 2.49
N LYS A 23 -24.55 4.76 2.91
CA LYS A 23 -24.06 3.49 3.43
C LYS A 23 -23.34 2.67 2.35
N GLU A 24 -23.85 2.70 1.12
CA GLU A 24 -23.24 2.04 -0.04
C GLU A 24 -21.91 2.71 -0.45
N ARG A 25 -21.81 4.05 -0.39
CA ARG A 25 -20.53 4.77 -0.59
C ARG A 25 -19.51 4.44 0.49
N ALA A 26 -19.92 4.40 1.76
CA ALA A 26 -19.06 4.04 2.88
C ALA A 26 -18.58 2.58 2.79
N MET A 27 -19.47 1.65 2.40
CA MET A 27 -19.13 0.25 2.16
C MET A 27 -18.19 0.08 0.96
N ASN A 28 -18.45 0.79 -0.15
CA ASN A 28 -17.55 0.79 -1.31
C ASN A 28 -16.20 1.45 -1.00
N GLN A 29 -16.14 2.33 -0.02
CA GLN A 29 -14.90 2.93 0.45
C GLN A 29 -14.11 1.97 1.34
N SER A 30 -14.74 1.33 2.33
CA SER A 30 -14.08 0.33 3.19
C SER A 30 -13.60 -0.89 2.41
N VAL A 31 -14.35 -1.30 1.37
CA VAL A 31 -13.95 -2.37 0.46
C VAL A 31 -12.71 -1.95 -0.34
N ARG A 32 -12.69 -0.75 -0.93
CA ARG A 32 -11.50 -0.21 -1.64
C ARG A 32 -10.28 -0.08 -0.72
N GLU A 33 -10.47 0.37 0.51
CA GLU A 33 -9.42 0.48 1.52
C GLU A 33 -8.84 -0.89 1.90
N ASN A 34 -9.67 -1.92 2.05
CA ASN A 34 -9.22 -3.30 2.30
C ASN A 34 -8.44 -3.90 1.11
N TYR A 35 -8.86 -3.64 -0.12
CA TYR A 35 -8.11 -4.05 -1.31
C TYR A 35 -6.75 -3.35 -1.38
N LEU A 36 -6.72 -2.03 -1.18
CA LEU A 36 -5.46 -1.27 -1.14
C LEU A 36 -4.54 -1.79 -0.03
N MET A 37 -5.06 -2.08 1.15
CA MET A 37 -4.27 -2.61 2.27
C MET A 37 -3.67 -3.98 1.93
N THR A 38 -4.47 -4.89 1.38
CA THR A 38 -4.01 -6.24 0.97
C THR A 38 -2.97 -6.16 -0.15
N ASP A 39 -3.17 -5.27 -1.12
CA ASP A 39 -2.23 -5.00 -2.20
C ASP A 39 -0.91 -4.44 -1.67
N VAL A 40 -0.94 -3.50 -0.70
CA VAL A 40 0.28 -2.93 -0.10
C VAL A 40 1.05 -3.99 0.69
N MET A 41 0.36 -4.85 1.47
CA MET A 41 1.01 -5.87 2.30
C MET A 41 1.70 -6.98 1.50
N THR A 42 1.26 -7.21 0.26
CA THR A 42 1.80 -8.27 -0.62
C THR A 42 2.59 -7.73 -1.82
N ALA A 43 2.68 -6.41 -1.96
CA ALA A 43 3.35 -5.77 -3.08
C ALA A 43 4.87 -5.98 -3.02
N THR A 44 5.47 -6.19 -4.19
CA THR A 44 6.91 -6.11 -4.34
C THR A 44 7.37 -4.65 -4.15
N PRO A 45 8.64 -4.40 -3.76
CA PRO A 45 9.15 -3.05 -3.56
C PRO A 45 8.92 -2.11 -4.77
N GLN A 46 8.99 -2.65 -5.99
CA GLN A 46 8.76 -1.88 -7.22
C GLN A 46 7.29 -1.52 -7.42
N LYS A 47 6.36 -2.43 -7.06
CA LYS A 47 4.92 -2.15 -7.09
C LYS A 47 4.57 -1.08 -6.04
N LEU A 48 5.18 -1.11 -4.86
CA LEU A 48 5.01 -0.06 -3.86
C LEU A 48 5.48 1.31 -4.38
N GLN A 49 6.64 1.37 -5.03
CA GLN A 49 7.14 2.61 -5.65
C GLN A 49 6.14 3.18 -6.67
N LEU A 50 5.62 2.32 -7.56
CA LEU A 50 4.59 2.70 -8.55
C LEU A 50 3.32 3.23 -7.86
N MET A 51 2.87 2.56 -6.79
CA MET A 51 1.69 2.98 -6.02
C MET A 51 1.88 4.35 -5.34
N LEU A 52 3.08 4.66 -4.85
CA LEU A 52 3.40 5.98 -4.30
C LEU A 52 3.33 7.07 -5.40
N ILE A 53 3.90 6.80 -6.58
CA ILE A 53 3.85 7.74 -7.71
C ILE A 53 2.40 7.97 -8.14
N ASP A 54 1.61 6.91 -8.28
CA ASP A 54 0.17 7.02 -8.59
C ASP A 54 -0.59 7.83 -7.54
N ALA A 55 -0.28 7.63 -6.26
CA ALA A 55 -0.89 8.41 -5.19
C ALA A 55 -0.50 9.88 -5.26
N ALA A 56 0.74 10.20 -5.61
CA ALA A 56 1.22 11.57 -5.76
C ALA A 56 0.51 12.27 -6.92
N ILE A 57 0.41 11.63 -8.09
CA ILE A 57 -0.31 12.15 -9.25
C ILE A 57 -1.77 12.43 -8.90
N ARG A 58 -2.46 11.48 -8.24
CA ARG A 58 -3.85 11.69 -7.79
C ARG A 58 -3.99 12.89 -6.85
N ALA A 59 -3.04 13.09 -5.93
CA ALA A 59 -3.06 14.24 -5.04
C ALA A 59 -2.85 15.57 -5.80
N GLY A 60 -1.94 15.59 -6.79
CA GLY A 60 -1.73 16.74 -7.67
C GLY A 60 -2.96 17.10 -8.51
N GLU A 61 -3.60 16.12 -9.13
CA GLU A 61 -4.86 16.32 -9.87
C GLU A 61 -5.98 16.87 -8.96
N GLN A 62 -6.06 16.35 -7.72
CA GLN A 62 -7.01 16.83 -6.73
C GLN A 62 -6.77 18.31 -6.36
N THR A 63 -5.50 18.70 -6.17
CA THR A 63 -5.12 20.11 -5.96
C THR A 63 -5.60 20.98 -7.12
N ARG A 64 -5.36 20.55 -8.36
CA ARG A 64 -5.80 21.29 -9.55
C ARG A 64 -7.32 21.47 -9.59
N LEU A 65 -8.07 20.40 -9.29
CA LEU A 65 -9.53 20.44 -9.22
C LEU A 65 -10.02 21.42 -8.14
N PHE A 66 -9.39 21.42 -6.96
CA PHE A 66 -9.77 22.32 -5.88
C PHE A 66 -9.45 23.79 -6.18
N TRP A 67 -8.36 24.09 -6.89
CA TRP A 67 -8.11 25.45 -7.39
C TRP A 67 -9.18 25.93 -8.37
N GLN A 68 -9.61 25.08 -9.31
CA GLN A 68 -10.71 25.41 -10.22
C GLN A 68 -12.03 25.69 -9.48
N GLN A 69 -12.27 24.96 -8.39
CA GLN A 69 -13.45 25.14 -7.53
C GLN A 69 -13.31 26.27 -6.49
N GLN A 70 -12.20 27.02 -6.49
CA GLN A 70 -11.90 28.05 -5.48
C GLN A 70 -11.86 27.52 -4.03
N ARG A 71 -11.61 26.22 -3.84
CA ARG A 71 -11.50 25.55 -2.54
C ARG A 71 -10.04 25.54 -2.07
N LEU A 72 -9.57 26.70 -1.59
CA LEU A 72 -8.14 26.93 -1.35
C LEU A 72 -7.55 26.08 -0.21
N ASP A 73 -8.29 25.88 0.88
CA ASP A 73 -7.81 25.07 2.01
C ASP A 73 -7.63 23.60 1.60
N ASP A 74 -8.64 23.03 0.93
CA ASP A 74 -8.57 21.65 0.42
C ASP A 74 -7.44 21.46 -0.62
N ALA A 75 -7.20 22.48 -1.45
CA ALA A 75 -6.11 22.49 -2.42
C ALA A 75 -4.75 22.46 -1.73
N CYS A 76 -4.56 23.28 -0.69
CA CYS A 76 -3.36 23.30 0.14
C CYS A 76 -3.11 21.95 0.82
N GLU A 77 -4.13 21.35 1.44
CA GLU A 77 -4.01 20.03 2.07
C GLU A 77 -3.60 18.95 1.06
N SER A 78 -4.24 18.95 -0.11
CA SER A 78 -3.93 17.99 -1.18
C SER A 78 -2.52 18.18 -1.72
N LEU A 79 -2.05 19.42 -1.82
CA LEU A 79 -0.71 19.74 -2.32
C LEU A 79 0.38 19.33 -1.31
N ILE A 80 0.15 19.58 -0.03
CA ILE A 80 1.02 19.09 1.06
C ILE A 80 1.08 17.56 1.05
N LYS A 81 -0.05 16.89 0.82
CA LYS A 81 -0.08 15.43 0.67
C LYS A 81 0.76 14.97 -0.53
N CYS A 82 0.67 15.65 -1.67
CA CYS A 82 1.51 15.37 -2.83
C CYS A 82 3.00 15.51 -2.50
N GLN A 83 3.39 16.62 -1.86
CA GLN A 83 4.78 16.85 -1.44
C GLN A 83 5.28 15.75 -0.48
N ARG A 84 4.48 15.35 0.50
CA ARG A 84 4.83 14.24 1.42
C ARG A 84 5.12 12.95 0.67
N LEU A 85 4.28 12.57 -0.30
CA LEU A 85 4.49 11.37 -1.11
C LEU A 85 5.79 11.44 -1.92
N VAL A 86 6.12 12.61 -2.47
CA VAL A 86 7.40 12.83 -3.17
C VAL A 86 8.59 12.75 -2.20
N THR A 87 8.45 13.25 -0.97
CA THR A 87 9.46 13.10 0.06
C THR A 87 9.67 11.63 0.45
N GLU A 88 8.60 10.84 0.55
CA GLU A 88 8.74 9.40 0.80
C GLU A 88 9.47 8.69 -0.36
N LEU A 89 9.22 9.08 -1.61
CA LEU A 89 9.98 8.57 -2.77
C LEU A 89 11.47 8.90 -2.67
N LEU A 90 11.83 10.10 -2.17
CA LEU A 90 13.21 10.49 -1.91
C LEU A 90 13.85 9.66 -0.79
N CYS A 91 13.16 9.52 0.34
CA CYS A 91 13.64 8.76 1.49
C CYS A 91 13.79 7.26 1.19
N GLY A 92 12.99 6.72 0.26
CA GLY A 92 13.04 5.33 -0.17
C GLY A 92 14.22 4.97 -1.08
N LEU A 93 15.03 5.93 -1.54
CA LEU A 93 16.17 5.66 -2.40
C LEU A 93 17.30 4.94 -1.64
N ASN A 94 17.81 3.85 -2.21
CA ASN A 94 18.94 3.09 -1.65
C ASN A 94 20.26 3.43 -2.38
N PRO A 95 21.09 4.35 -1.84
CA PRO A 95 22.36 4.74 -2.47
C PRO A 95 23.44 3.65 -2.42
N GLU A 96 23.29 2.63 -1.56
CA GLU A 96 24.26 1.53 -1.42
C GLU A 96 24.15 0.53 -2.57
N ALA A 97 22.96 0.38 -3.17
CA ALA A 97 22.75 -0.51 -4.31
C ALA A 97 23.39 0.05 -5.60
N ASN A 98 23.19 1.34 -5.88
CA ASN A 98 23.85 2.04 -6.99
C ASN A 98 23.83 3.55 -6.75
N ARG A 99 24.98 4.09 -6.36
CA ARG A 99 25.11 5.51 -5.97
C ARG A 99 24.84 6.48 -7.12
N GLU A 100 25.27 6.17 -8.34
CA GLU A 100 25.06 7.06 -9.48
C GLU A 100 23.59 7.12 -9.87
N LEU A 101 22.93 5.97 -9.93
CA LEU A 101 21.51 5.87 -10.24
C LEU A 101 20.66 6.54 -9.15
N ALA A 102 20.96 6.27 -7.87
CA ALA A 102 20.28 6.90 -6.75
C ALA A 102 20.41 8.43 -6.79
N ARG A 103 21.59 8.97 -7.15
CA ARG A 103 21.80 10.41 -7.32
C ARG A 103 20.96 11.01 -8.44
N LYS A 104 20.85 10.32 -9.59
CA LYS A 104 20.01 10.76 -10.72
C LYS A 104 18.53 10.78 -10.32
N ALA A 105 18.04 9.70 -9.71
CA ALA A 105 16.66 9.61 -9.23
C ALA A 105 16.35 10.68 -8.16
N ALA A 106 17.26 10.90 -7.21
CA ALA A 106 17.11 11.96 -6.22
C ALA A 106 17.01 13.34 -6.87
N GLY A 107 17.79 13.61 -7.93
CA GLY A 107 17.70 14.85 -8.68
C GLY A 107 16.32 15.08 -9.32
N VAL A 108 15.71 14.02 -9.86
CA VAL A 108 14.35 14.07 -10.44
C VAL A 108 13.33 14.40 -9.35
N TYR A 109 13.30 13.67 -8.24
CA TYR A 109 12.31 13.90 -7.19
C TYR A 109 12.52 15.23 -6.44
N LEU A 110 13.76 15.71 -6.30
CA LEU A 110 14.04 17.06 -5.79
C LEU A 110 13.51 18.15 -6.72
N PHE A 111 13.64 17.97 -8.04
CA PHE A 111 13.05 18.89 -9.01
C PHE A 111 11.53 18.94 -8.86
N VAL A 112 10.87 17.77 -8.78
CA VAL A 112 9.42 17.67 -8.57
C VAL A 112 9.02 18.39 -7.28
N PHE A 113 9.70 18.11 -6.16
CA PHE A 113 9.43 18.75 -4.88
C PHE A 113 9.57 20.28 -4.95
N ARG A 114 10.59 20.78 -5.65
CA ARG A 114 10.79 22.22 -5.85
C ARG A 114 9.63 22.85 -6.63
N ARG A 115 9.20 22.23 -7.73
CA ARG A 115 8.06 22.73 -8.53
C ARG A 115 6.75 22.68 -7.75
N LEU A 116 6.50 21.65 -6.95
CA LEU A 116 5.34 21.61 -6.04
C LEU A 116 5.40 22.69 -4.97
N SER A 117 6.59 23.04 -4.48
CA SER A 117 6.78 24.12 -3.51
C SER A 117 6.51 25.49 -4.14
N GLU A 118 7.01 25.72 -5.35
CA GLU A 118 6.74 26.93 -6.14
C GLU A 118 5.24 27.05 -6.46
N ALA A 119 4.59 25.94 -6.81
CA ALA A 119 3.15 25.87 -7.01
C ALA A 119 2.37 26.23 -5.74
N GLN A 120 2.82 25.80 -4.56
CA GLN A 120 2.17 26.14 -3.29
C GLN A 120 2.31 27.63 -2.95
N MET A 121 3.52 28.19 -3.08
CA MET A 121 3.79 29.58 -2.71
C MET A 121 3.07 30.56 -3.63
N ASN A 122 3.10 30.30 -4.94
CA ASN A 122 2.61 31.23 -5.96
C ASN A 122 1.22 30.86 -6.51
N ARG A 123 0.66 29.72 -6.08
CA ARG A 123 -0.56 29.12 -6.68
C ARG A 123 -0.43 28.97 -8.21
N SER A 124 0.77 28.61 -8.65
CA SER A 124 1.11 28.47 -10.06
C SER A 124 0.64 27.11 -10.58
N GLU A 125 -0.42 27.12 -11.39
CA GLU A 125 -0.89 25.91 -12.09
C GLU A 125 0.15 25.35 -13.06
N GLU A 126 0.97 26.22 -13.67
CA GLU A 126 2.07 25.83 -14.54
C GLU A 126 3.12 25.00 -13.79
N SER A 127 3.51 25.46 -12.59
CA SER A 127 4.47 24.74 -11.74
C SER A 127 3.93 23.39 -11.30
N LEU A 128 2.63 23.30 -11.00
CA LEU A 128 1.98 22.02 -10.69
C LEU A 128 1.97 21.09 -11.92
N ALA A 129 1.62 21.61 -13.10
CA ALA A 129 1.55 20.83 -14.34
C ALA A 129 2.92 20.25 -14.73
N GLU A 130 4.01 21.02 -14.59
CA GLU A 130 5.36 20.50 -14.83
C GLU A 130 5.75 19.40 -13.85
N ALA A 131 5.46 19.57 -12.56
CA ALA A 131 5.72 18.53 -11.56
C ALA A 131 4.98 17.23 -11.91
N MET A 132 3.72 17.35 -12.33
CA MET A 132 2.89 16.22 -12.74
C MET A 132 3.40 15.54 -14.01
N SER A 133 3.85 16.31 -15.00
CA SER A 133 4.45 15.75 -16.22
C SER A 133 5.66 14.88 -15.92
N VAL A 134 6.51 15.28 -14.96
CA VAL A 134 7.66 14.46 -14.55
C VAL A 134 7.20 13.21 -13.81
N LEU A 135 6.21 13.31 -12.93
CA LEU A 135 5.65 12.16 -12.24
C LEU A 135 5.01 11.15 -13.20
N ASP A 136 4.36 11.60 -14.28
CA ASP A 136 3.79 10.71 -15.30
C ASP A 136 4.88 9.92 -16.05
N ILE A 137 6.03 10.53 -16.35
CA ILE A 137 7.18 9.85 -16.96
C ILE A 137 7.75 8.81 -16.01
N GLU A 138 7.89 9.16 -14.73
CA GLU A 138 8.32 8.23 -13.68
C GLU A 138 7.34 7.06 -13.53
N ARG A 139 6.02 7.33 -13.56
CA ARG A 139 5.00 6.28 -13.51
C ARG A 139 5.18 5.28 -14.64
N GLU A 140 5.36 5.75 -15.88
CA GLU A 140 5.55 4.84 -17.01
C GLU A 140 6.86 4.04 -16.89
N THR A 141 7.93 4.69 -16.42
CA THR A 141 9.21 4.03 -16.15
C THR A 141 9.05 2.89 -15.15
N TRP A 142 8.38 3.14 -14.02
CA TRP A 142 8.16 2.12 -12.98
C TRP A 142 7.15 1.05 -13.41
N ARG A 143 6.18 1.38 -14.27
CA ARG A 143 5.30 0.39 -14.90
C ARG A 143 6.09 -0.62 -15.72
N GLN A 144 7.03 -0.15 -16.54
CA GLN A 144 7.90 -1.03 -17.33
C GLN A 144 8.84 -1.87 -16.44
N VAL A 145 9.33 -1.31 -15.33
CA VAL A 145 10.14 -2.07 -14.35
C VAL A 145 9.31 -3.20 -13.73
N CYS A 146 8.07 -2.91 -13.33
CA CYS A 146 7.16 -3.92 -12.79
C CYS A 146 6.86 -5.02 -13.81
N GLU A 147 6.63 -4.66 -15.07
CA GLU A 147 6.41 -5.64 -16.15
C GLU A 147 7.65 -6.53 -16.36
N LYS A 148 8.83 -5.94 -16.54
CA LYS A 148 10.08 -6.70 -16.77
C LYS A 148 10.43 -7.64 -15.63
N LEU A 149 10.18 -7.24 -14.38
CA LEU A 149 10.46 -8.06 -13.20
C LEU A 149 9.32 -9.05 -12.90
N GLY A 150 8.08 -8.74 -13.27
CA GLY A 150 6.94 -9.66 -13.22
C GLY A 150 7.09 -10.80 -14.22
N THR A 151 7.46 -10.49 -15.46
CA THR A 151 7.72 -11.46 -16.53
C THR A 151 8.94 -12.33 -16.24
N ARG A 152 10.02 -11.77 -15.64
CA ARG A 152 11.17 -12.57 -15.18
C ARG A 152 10.83 -13.64 -14.12
N ARG A 153 9.74 -13.47 -13.36
CA ARG A 153 9.28 -14.48 -12.40
C ARG A 153 8.55 -15.64 -13.09
N THR A 154 7.99 -15.39 -14.28
CA THR A 154 7.27 -16.39 -15.09
C THR A 154 8.20 -17.16 -16.03
N ASP A 155 9.33 -16.56 -16.43
CA ASP A 155 10.31 -17.17 -17.35
C ASP A 155 11.50 -17.88 -16.67
N ALA A 156 11.55 -17.94 -15.33
CA ALA A 156 12.54 -18.76 -14.64
C ALA A 156 12.14 -20.25 -14.77
N PRO A 157 13.00 -21.14 -15.31
CA PRO A 157 12.68 -22.55 -15.37
C PRO A 157 12.48 -23.07 -13.94
N VAL A 158 11.37 -23.77 -13.71
CA VAL A 158 11.11 -24.57 -12.51
C VAL A 158 12.15 -25.69 -12.45
N ALA A 159 13.34 -25.36 -11.97
CA ALA A 159 14.39 -26.29 -11.65
C ALA A 159 14.87 -25.97 -10.23
N ALA A 160 14.69 -26.95 -9.34
CA ALA A 160 15.12 -27.01 -7.94
C ALA A 160 14.14 -26.47 -6.86
N ALA A 161 12.98 -27.12 -6.76
CA ALA A 161 12.32 -27.36 -5.47
C ALA A 161 11.88 -28.83 -5.38
N SER A 162 12.85 -29.72 -5.38
CA SER A 162 12.65 -31.13 -5.02
C SER A 162 13.77 -31.57 -4.10
N GLN A 163 13.59 -31.32 -2.80
CA GLN A 163 14.09 -32.15 -1.68
C GLN A 163 13.70 -31.50 -0.35
N GLY A 164 13.01 -32.27 0.50
CA GLY A 164 12.62 -31.86 1.84
C GLY A 164 11.22 -32.27 2.29
N ALA A 165 10.65 -33.36 1.75
CA ALA A 165 9.50 -34.00 2.40
C ALA A 165 10.01 -34.65 3.70
N VAL A 166 9.67 -34.06 4.83
CA VAL A 166 9.87 -34.64 6.15
C VAL A 166 9.04 -35.94 6.25
N PRO A 167 9.61 -37.10 6.63
CA PRO A 167 8.78 -38.26 6.94
C PRO A 167 8.12 -38.04 8.30
N ALA A 168 6.81 -38.27 8.35
CA ALA A 168 6.00 -38.20 9.56
C ALA A 168 6.54 -39.16 10.67
N PRO A 169 6.43 -38.79 11.97
CA PRO A 169 6.89 -39.65 13.05
C PRO A 169 5.92 -40.82 13.23
N SER A 170 6.38 -42.04 12.94
CA SER A 170 5.69 -43.28 13.32
C SER A 170 6.10 -43.65 14.74
N MET A 171 5.14 -43.70 15.66
CA MET A 171 5.32 -44.20 17.03
C MET A 171 5.92 -45.61 17.03
N PRO A 172 6.83 -45.94 17.96
CA PRO A 172 6.96 -47.30 18.46
C PRO A 172 6.06 -47.49 19.69
N ALA A 173 5.15 -48.46 19.61
CA ALA A 173 4.35 -48.98 20.73
C ALA A 173 5.22 -49.89 21.63
N PRO A 174 4.80 -50.15 22.89
CA PRO A 174 5.66 -50.65 23.95
C PRO A 174 5.80 -52.17 23.90
N THR A 175 7.00 -52.69 24.16
CA THR A 175 7.19 -54.13 24.44
C THR A 175 7.98 -54.30 25.75
N THR A 176 7.21 -54.60 26.79
CA THR A 176 7.45 -55.35 28.04
C THR A 176 8.88 -55.57 28.60
N PRO A 177 9.05 -55.49 29.94
CA PRO A 177 10.29 -55.84 30.64
C PRO A 177 10.29 -57.31 31.11
N VAL A 178 11.46 -57.96 31.17
CA VAL A 178 11.66 -59.10 32.09
C VAL A 178 13.13 -59.31 32.50
N SER A 179 13.33 -59.10 33.80
CA SER A 179 14.20 -59.79 34.79
C SER A 179 15.64 -60.25 34.48
N ALA A 180 16.57 -59.58 35.18
CA ALA A 180 17.46 -60.07 36.25
C ALA A 180 18.49 -61.20 36.00
N GLN A 181 19.76 -60.89 36.28
CA GLN A 181 20.62 -61.43 37.37
C GLN A 181 22.06 -60.88 37.17
N THR A 182 22.63 -60.06 38.06
CA THR A 182 23.29 -60.33 39.37
C THR A 182 24.74 -60.84 39.25
N SER A 183 25.63 -60.24 40.06
CA SER A 183 26.94 -60.74 40.56
C SER A 183 28.20 -60.33 39.74
N LEU A 184 29.34 -59.86 40.28
CA LEU A 184 29.80 -59.38 41.59
C LEU A 184 31.26 -58.87 41.43
N GLY A 185 31.71 -57.97 42.32
CA GLY A 185 33.13 -57.78 42.69
C GLY A 185 33.88 -56.67 41.92
N GLY A 186 34.69 -55.80 42.52
CA GLY A 186 35.15 -55.68 43.89
C GLY A 186 36.00 -54.40 44.05
N THR A 187 35.96 -53.86 45.26
CA THR A 187 36.86 -52.92 45.95
C THR A 187 38.32 -52.82 45.46
N SER A 188 38.92 -51.62 45.39
CA SER A 188 39.65 -50.97 46.50
C SER A 188 40.75 -49.96 46.07
N LEU A 189 40.86 -48.89 46.86
CA LEU A 189 42.07 -48.18 47.37
C LEU A 189 43.02 -47.34 46.48
N THR A 190 43.06 -46.04 46.83
CA THR A 190 44.22 -45.16 47.17
C THR A 190 45.56 -45.26 46.43
N ALA A 191 46.05 -44.12 45.95
CA ALA A 191 47.16 -43.37 46.55
C ALA A 191 47.13 -41.91 46.07
#